data_AF-X1K378-F1
#
_entry.id   AF-X1K378-F1
#
_cell.length_a   1.000
_cell.length_b   1.000
_cell.length_c   1.000
_cell.angle_alpha   90.00
_cell.angle_beta   90.00
_cell.angle_gamma   90.00
#
_symmetry.space_group_name_H-M   'P 1'
#
loop_
_entity.id
_entity.type
_entity.pdbx_description
1 polymer ?
#
loop_
_entity_poly.entity_id
_entity_poly.type
_entity_poly.pdbx_seq_one_letter_code
_entity_poly.pdbx_strand_id
1 'polypeptide(L)'
;VTGVWGEHFWLEPEKPFDIPYRCLIPKDIDNLLVAGRSISTDHIAHGAIRAQPNCMSLGEAAGTAAALSVNLKVRPRELDIETLQGKLMEHGVELFVRDSGTK
;
A
#
# COMPACT_ATOMS: atom_id res chain seq x y z
N VAL A 1 -11.77 -43.28 0.74
CA VAL A 1 -10.83 -43.37 -0.41
C VAL A 1 -11.72 -43.32 -1.64
N THR A 2 -11.90 -42.20 -2.34
CA THR A 2 -10.92 -41.24 -2.87
C THR A 2 -11.53 -39.83 -2.91
N GLY A 3 -11.00 -38.90 -2.09
CA GLY A 3 -11.32 -37.48 -2.19
C GLY A 3 -10.48 -36.83 -3.29
N VAL A 4 -11.14 -36.17 -4.24
CA VAL A 4 -10.51 -35.42 -5.33
C VAL A 4 -9.87 -34.17 -4.74
N TRP A 5 -8.56 -34.24 -4.49
CA TRP A 5 -7.72 -33.06 -4.27
C TRP A 5 -7.34 -32.54 -5.66
N GLY A 6 -7.91 -31.43 -6.13
CA GLY A 6 -7.48 -30.92 -7.44
C GLY A 6 -8.32 -29.88 -8.14
N GLU A 7 -9.40 -29.34 -7.57
CA GLU A 7 -10.00 -28.13 -8.16
C GLU A 7 -9.24 -26.92 -7.65
N HIS A 8 -8.11 -26.66 -8.32
CA HIS A 8 -7.43 -25.40 -8.19
C HIS A 8 -8.37 -24.31 -8.68
N PHE A 9 -9.00 -23.62 -7.73
CA PHE A 9 -9.66 -22.33 -7.93
C PHE A 9 -8.58 -21.28 -8.26
N TRP A 10 -7.92 -21.42 -9.42
CA TRP A 10 -7.13 -20.37 -10.02
C TRP A 10 -8.12 -19.35 -10.61
N LEU A 11 -8.77 -18.59 -9.73
CA LEU A 11 -9.27 -17.29 -10.15
C LEU A 11 -8.02 -16.50 -10.50
N GLU A 12 -7.78 -16.27 -11.79
CA GLU A 12 -6.92 -15.18 -12.21
C GLU A 12 -7.42 -13.95 -11.46
N PRO A 13 -6.63 -13.34 -10.56
CA PRO A 13 -7.08 -12.13 -9.91
C PRO A 13 -7.26 -11.10 -11.02
N GLU A 14 -8.53 -10.81 -11.38
CA GLU A 14 -8.88 -9.86 -12.44
C GLU A 14 -8.26 -8.47 -12.21
N LYS A 15 -7.76 -8.19 -10.99
CA LYS A 15 -6.94 -7.03 -10.65
C LYS A 15 -6.02 -7.29 -9.44
N PRO A 16 -4.76 -6.81 -9.47
CA PRO A 16 -3.97 -6.66 -8.26
C PRO A 16 -4.68 -5.68 -7.30
N PHE A 17 -4.47 -5.85 -6.00
CA PHE A 17 -5.03 -4.98 -4.97
C PHE A 17 -4.00 -3.93 -4.55
N ASP A 18 -4.45 -2.69 -4.34
CA ASP A 18 -3.62 -1.61 -3.83
C ASP A 18 -3.79 -1.44 -2.32
N ILE A 19 -2.76 -0.88 -1.68
CA ILE A 19 -2.80 -0.50 -0.27
C ILE A 19 -2.93 1.02 -0.18
N PRO A 20 -4.04 1.56 0.34
CA PRO A 20 -4.19 3.01 0.50
C PRO A 20 -3.11 3.59 1.43
N TYR A 21 -2.49 4.70 1.03
CA TYR A 21 -1.48 5.39 1.85
C TYR A 21 -2.00 5.74 3.25
N ARG A 22 -3.29 6.07 3.38
CA ARG A 22 -3.94 6.35 4.67
C ARG A 22 -3.82 5.20 5.68
N CYS A 23 -3.64 3.96 5.25
CA CYS A 23 -3.43 2.82 6.15
C CYS A 23 -2.13 2.90 6.95
N LEU A 24 -1.14 3.69 6.47
CA LEU A 24 0.15 3.91 7.14
C LEU A 24 0.08 5.01 8.20
N ILE A 25 -1.01 5.79 8.26
CA ILE A 25 -1.14 6.97 9.12
C ILE A 25 -2.00 6.63 10.34
N PRO A 26 -1.47 6.74 11.57
CA PRO A 26 -2.26 6.64 12.80
C PRO A 26 -3.32 7.74 12.90
N LYS A 27 -4.47 7.43 13.49
CA LYS A 27 -5.57 8.41 13.63
C LYS A 27 -5.17 9.63 14.48
N ASP A 28 -4.55 9.36 15.63
CA ASP A 28 -4.40 10.34 16.71
C ASP A 28 -2.96 10.87 16.86
N ILE A 29 -2.00 10.28 16.15
CA ILE A 29 -0.57 10.63 16.26
C ILE A 29 -0.10 11.23 14.95
N ASP A 30 0.41 12.46 15.01
CA ASP A 30 1.05 13.13 13.88
C ASP A 30 2.53 12.79 13.78
N ASN A 31 3.10 12.95 12.58
CA ASN A 31 4.52 12.71 12.28
C ASN A 31 5.00 11.29 12.57
N LEU A 32 4.08 10.33 12.59
CA LEU A 32 4.36 8.91 12.71
C LEU A 32 3.80 8.19 11.48
N LEU A 33 4.66 7.41 10.82
CA LEU A 33 4.25 6.48 9.76
C LEU A 33 4.52 5.06 10.24
N VAL A 34 3.58 4.19 9.94
CA VAL A 34 3.63 2.78 10.30
C VAL A 34 3.60 1.96 9.02
N ALA A 35 4.46 0.94 8.91
CA ALA A 35 4.59 0.09 7.72
C ALA A 35 4.59 -1.40 8.09
N GLY A 36 4.37 -2.25 7.09
CA GLY A 36 4.37 -3.71 7.25
C GLY A 36 3.17 -4.21 8.05
N ARG A 37 3.40 -5.06 9.06
CA ARG A 37 2.32 -5.73 9.83
C ARG A 37 1.49 -4.80 10.72
N SER A 38 1.99 -3.59 10.99
CA SER A 38 1.37 -2.69 11.96
C SER A 38 0.40 -1.68 11.30
N ILE A 39 0.13 -1.81 10.00
CA ILE A 39 -0.78 -0.91 9.28
C ILE A 39 -2.24 -1.24 9.53
N SER A 40 -3.11 -0.23 9.36
CA SER A 40 -4.56 -0.39 9.50
C SER A 40 -5.12 -1.30 8.39
N THR A 41 -5.64 -2.47 8.77
CA THR A 41 -6.18 -3.48 7.84
C THR A 41 -7.35 -4.25 8.44
N ASP A 42 -8.25 -4.72 7.58
CA ASP A 42 -9.25 -5.71 7.94
C ASP A 42 -8.62 -7.11 8.07
N HIS A 43 -9.31 -8.01 8.78
CA HIS A 43 -8.79 -9.35 9.07
C HIS A 43 -8.38 -10.15 7.81
N ILE A 44 -9.19 -10.06 6.75
CA ILE A 44 -8.95 -10.75 5.48
C ILE A 44 -7.72 -10.13 4.76
N ALA A 45 -7.67 -8.80 4.69
CA ALA A 45 -6.56 -8.08 4.05
C ALA A 45 -5.23 -8.31 4.79
N HIS A 46 -5.25 -8.43 6.11
CA HIS A 46 -4.07 -8.69 6.94
C HIS A 46 -3.33 -9.98 6.53
N GLY A 47 -4.07 -10.99 6.06
CA GLY A 47 -3.50 -12.24 5.56
C GLY A 47 -2.61 -12.05 4.32
N ALA A 48 -2.98 -11.12 3.44
CA ALA A 48 -2.29 -10.84 2.18
C ALA A 48 -1.14 -9.82 2.32
N ILE A 49 -1.34 -8.76 3.09
CA ILE A 49 -0.35 -7.65 3.21
C ILE A 49 0.94 -8.03 3.94
N ARG A 50 0.95 -9.13 4.70
CA ARG A 50 2.12 -9.61 5.46
C ARG A 50 3.16 -10.35 4.62
N ALA A 51 2.90 -10.56 3.33
CA ALA A 51 3.89 -11.10 2.42
C ALA A 51 5.11 -10.16 2.34
N GLN A 52 6.32 -10.71 2.32
CA GLN A 52 7.56 -9.93 2.22
C GLN A 52 7.57 -8.87 1.09
N PRO A 53 7.12 -9.14 -0.16
CA PRO A 53 7.09 -8.11 -1.19
C PRO A 53 6.24 -6.90 -0.76
N ASN A 54 5.07 -7.13 -0.18
CA ASN A 54 4.18 -6.07 0.29
C ASN A 54 4.81 -5.27 1.43
N CYS A 55 5.48 -5.94 2.38
CA CYS A 55 6.21 -5.27 3.45
C CYS A 55 7.33 -4.37 2.91
N MET A 56 8.05 -4.80 1.86
CA MET A 56 9.07 -3.98 1.22
C MET A 56 8.46 -2.75 0.53
N SER A 57 7.40 -2.92 -0.25
CA SER A 57 6.69 -1.80 -0.90
C SER A 57 6.12 -0.80 0.12
N LEU A 58 5.59 -1.28 1.24
CA LEU A 58 5.10 -0.43 2.33
C LEU A 58 6.23 0.35 3.02
N GLY A 59 7.40 -0.29 3.19
CA GLY A 59 8.58 0.37 3.73
C GLY A 59 9.07 1.49 2.82
N GLU A 60 9.14 1.23 1.52
CA GLU A 60 9.51 2.21 0.49
C GLU A 60 8.52 3.40 0.47
N ALA A 61 7.21 3.10 0.49
CA ALA A 61 6.16 4.12 0.55
C ALA A 61 6.27 4.99 1.80
N ALA A 62 6.46 4.38 2.98
CA ALA A 62 6.60 5.11 4.24
C ALA A 62 7.87 5.97 4.27
N GLY A 63 9.02 5.45 3.82
CA GLY A 63 10.28 6.18 3.78
C GLY A 63 10.23 7.37 2.82
N THR A 64 9.71 7.14 1.61
CA THR A 64 9.52 8.20 0.60
C THR A 64 8.58 9.28 1.10
N ALA A 65 7.46 8.88 1.72
CA ALA A 65 6.51 9.83 2.29
C ALA A 65 7.11 10.66 3.43
N ALA A 66 7.92 10.05 4.31
CA ALA A 66 8.62 10.76 5.37
C ALA A 66 9.59 11.80 4.80
N ALA A 67 10.41 11.41 3.81
CA ALA A 67 11.36 12.32 3.16
C ALA A 67 10.66 13.49 2.47
N LEU A 68 9.58 13.23 1.73
CA LEU A 68 8.77 14.26 1.07
C LEU A 68 8.10 15.19 2.08
N SER A 69 7.55 14.65 3.17
CA SER A 69 6.92 15.42 4.24
C SER A 69 7.88 16.44 4.85
N VAL A 70 9.11 16.01 5.14
CA VAL A 70 10.17 16.90 5.67
C VAL A 70 10.56 17.97 4.63
N ASN A 71 10.76 17.58 3.37
CA ASN A 71 11.18 18.50 2.30
C ASN A 71 10.12 19.56 2.00
N LEU A 72 8.85 19.18 1.97
CA LEU A 72 7.72 20.06 1.69
C LEU A 72 7.19 20.79 2.93
N LYS A 73 7.72 20.48 4.12
CA LYS A 73 7.27 21.02 5.42
C LYS A 73 5.77 20.79 5.68
N VAL A 74 5.28 19.61 5.28
CA VAL A 74 3.89 19.18 5.51
C VAL A 74 3.89 17.97 6.45
N ARG A 75 2.80 17.75 7.17
CA ARG A 75 2.66 16.52 7.95
C ARG A 75 2.43 15.33 7.00
N PRO A 76 2.80 14.10 7.37
CA PRO A 76 2.52 12.92 6.55
C PRO A 76 1.05 12.75 6.16
N ARG A 77 0.11 13.26 6.97
CA ARG A 77 -1.34 13.28 6.69
C ARG A 77 -1.81 14.34 5.69
N GLU A 78 -0.99 15.35 5.45
CA GLU A 78 -1.25 16.45 4.51
C GLU A 78 -0.48 16.25 3.20
N LEU A 79 0.31 15.18 3.11
CA LEU A 79 1.11 14.89 1.93
C LEU A 79 0.20 14.63 0.73
N ASP A 80 0.50 15.31 -0.37
CA ASP A 80 -0.16 15.08 -1.64
C ASP A 80 0.17 13.68 -2.18
N ILE A 81 -0.88 12.93 -2.48
CA ILE A 81 -0.77 11.52 -2.87
C ILE A 81 -0.21 11.39 -4.28
N GLU A 82 -0.56 12.30 -5.18
CA GLU A 82 -0.06 12.26 -6.56
C GLU A 82 1.46 12.46 -6.60
N THR A 83 1.96 13.40 -5.80
CA THR A 83 3.40 13.63 -5.61
C THR A 83 4.10 12.38 -5.07
N LEU A 84 3.52 11.71 -4.06
CA LEU A 84 4.06 10.48 -3.51
C LEU A 84 4.07 9.34 -4.53
N GLN A 85 2.94 9.12 -5.22
CA GLN A 85 2.82 8.09 -6.26
C GLN A 85 3.82 8.34 -7.40
N GLY A 86 3.98 9.59 -7.82
CA GLY A 86 4.98 9.99 -8.80
C GLY A 86 6.39 9.57 -8.40
N LYS A 87 6.81 9.84 -7.15
CA LYS A 87 8.13 9.41 -6.67
C LYS A 87 8.28 7.91 -6.53
N LEU A 88 7.25 7.20 -6.08
CA LEU A 88 7.29 5.75 -6.00
C LEU A 88 7.43 5.12 -7.39
N MET A 89 6.72 5.64 -8.40
CA MET A 89 6.87 5.19 -9.78
C MET A 89 8.27 5.50 -10.35
N GLU A 90 8.85 6.66 -10.03
CA GLU A 90 10.25 6.97 -10.38
C GLU A 90 11.24 5.97 -9.76
N HIS A 91 10.96 5.47 -8.54
CA HIS A 91 11.75 4.44 -7.87
C HIS A 91 11.49 3.02 -8.42
N GLY A 92 10.60 2.87 -9.41
CA GLY A 92 10.25 1.58 -10.01
C GLY A 92 9.20 0.78 -9.23
N VAL A 93 8.47 1.41 -8.30
CA VAL A 93 7.33 0.78 -7.64
C VAL A 93 6.14 0.78 -8.61
N GLU A 94 5.66 -0.41 -8.96
CA GLU A 94 4.44 -0.56 -9.74
C GLU A 94 3.22 -0.20 -8.88
N LEU A 95 2.50 0.84 -9.29
CA LEU A 95 1.27 1.28 -8.66
C LEU A 95 0.15 1.24 -9.70
N PHE A 96 -1.01 0.71 -9.32
CA PHE A 96 -2.18 0.85 -10.16
C PHE A 96 -2.77 2.25 -9.92
N VAL A 97 -2.34 3.22 -10.74
CA VAL A 97 -2.96 4.54 -10.73
C VAL A 97 -4.36 4.37 -11.30
N ARG A 98 -5.37 4.53 -10.43
CA ARG A 98 -6.75 4.65 -10.89
C ARG A 98 -6.79 5.92 -11.75
N ASP A 99 -6.82 5.73 -13.07
CA ASP A 99 -7.04 6.81 -14.00
C ASP A 99 -8.28 7.57 -13.52
N SER A 100 -8.13 8.87 -13.26
CA SER A 100 -9.22 9.76 -12.88
C SER A 100 -10.08 10.01 -14.13
N GLY A 101 -10.63 8.94 -14.68
CA GLY A 101 -11.63 8.95 -15.72
C GLY A 101 -12.88 9.61 -15.17
N THR A 102 -13.01 10.90 -15.46
CA THR A 102 -14.26 11.50 -15.90
C THR A 102 -15.11 10.43 -16.60
N LYS A 103 -16.35 10.27 -16.13
CA LYS A 103 -17.35 9.46 -16.81
C LYS A 103 -17.47 9.83 -18.29
#